data_AF-A0A4Z1CDT1-F1
#
_entry.id   AF-A0A4Z1CDT1-F1
#
_cell.length_a   1.000
_cell.length_b   1.000
_cell.length_c   1.000
_cell.angle_alpha   90.00
_cell.angle_beta   90.00
_cell.angle_gamma   90.00
#
_symmetry.space_group_name_H-M   'P 1'
#
loop_
_entity.id
_entity.type
_entity.pdbx_description
1 polymer ?
#
loop_
_entity_poly.entity_id
_entity_poly.type
_entity_poly.pdbx_seq_one_letter_code
_entity_poly.pdbx_strand_id
1 'polypeptide(L)'
;MSDDALPGDPTNQLERALINIVHGLGFDPPDRKAMLLPPQTRIVKSTGNDYKCFTMWFGGQATVRMGGSTYNALSALTRAAATFFVADDRGEKPSTSWPAARDQLASAIDWCASPARTPHIVIPKVTKSQHVPATAFAQYAYRFIICHELAHIVLEHRDELKKDSDAEDTSTLRASQQQELEADEFGFRMHVESRPQPEMLVTALASPIYFVYLLRAFDDYRLAALANLVDYKAWKIEYNYPPYLQRIFGLMGQAQDMAGANAAKGLQMVHEGLSEVVGQAWEASERLRTEVAEQTTHVIASRKREAANELRSLLERSPIGVLEALDVDRQRSWETHGWPFAEVLPPEFPNFLRLDQAERARLLA
;
A
#
# COMPACT_ATOMS: atom_id res chain seq x y z
N MET A 1 7.04 -16.78 -7.10
CA MET A 1 6.62 -17.13 -5.73
C MET A 1 5.10 -17.32 -5.70
N SER A 2 4.63 -18.58 -5.76
CA SER A 2 3.19 -18.92 -5.83
C SER A 2 2.43 -18.59 -4.54
N ASP A 3 1.11 -18.43 -4.67
CA ASP A 3 0.10 -18.10 -3.64
C ASP A 3 -0.12 -19.16 -2.54
N ASP A 4 0.75 -20.16 -2.41
CA ASP A 4 0.75 -21.05 -1.26
C ASP A 4 1.83 -20.57 -0.31
N ALA A 5 1.45 -20.34 0.96
CA ALA A 5 2.36 -20.05 2.06
C ALA A 5 3.63 -20.91 1.92
N LEU A 6 4.72 -20.27 1.49
CA LEU A 6 6.00 -20.93 1.31
C LEU A 6 6.36 -21.55 2.68
N PRO A 7 6.61 -22.87 2.77
CA PRO A 7 6.90 -23.50 4.05
C PRO A 7 8.21 -22.93 4.62
N GLY A 8 8.15 -22.38 5.84
CA GLY A 8 9.28 -21.83 6.58
C GLY A 8 9.00 -20.48 7.22
N ASP A 9 9.87 -20.05 8.13
CA ASP A 9 9.81 -18.72 8.75
C ASP A 9 9.82 -17.63 7.63
N PRO A 10 8.79 -16.77 7.54
CA PRO A 10 8.71 -15.68 6.57
C PRO A 10 9.95 -14.78 6.58
N THR A 11 10.60 -14.62 7.74
CA THR A 11 11.84 -13.86 7.90
C THR A 11 12.98 -14.50 7.11
N ASN A 12 13.15 -15.83 7.20
CA ASN A 12 14.18 -16.56 6.46
C ASN A 12 13.97 -16.52 4.93
N GLN A 13 12.74 -16.30 4.47
CA GLN A 13 12.46 -16.15 3.04
C GLN A 13 12.78 -14.75 2.56
N LEU A 14 12.44 -13.72 3.34
CA LEU A 14 12.80 -12.34 3.04
C LEU A 14 14.32 -12.14 3.09
N GLU A 15 15.01 -12.71 4.08
CA GLU A 15 16.48 -12.65 4.16
C GLU A 15 17.12 -13.34 2.95
N ARG A 16 16.59 -14.47 2.48
CA ARG A 16 17.03 -15.09 1.22
C ARG A 16 16.77 -14.20 0.00
N ALA A 17 15.62 -13.55 -0.08
CA ALA A 17 15.30 -12.62 -1.16
C ALA A 17 16.28 -11.44 -1.20
N LEU A 18 16.59 -10.86 -0.03
CA LEU A 18 17.60 -9.81 0.13
C LEU A 18 18.99 -10.29 -0.32
N ILE A 19 19.44 -11.47 0.13
CA ILE A 19 20.74 -12.03 -0.29
C ILE A 19 20.78 -12.21 -1.81
N ASN A 20 19.72 -12.73 -2.42
CA ASN A 20 19.64 -12.92 -3.87
C ASN A 20 19.72 -11.59 -4.64
N ILE A 21 19.04 -10.54 -4.15
CA ILE A 21 19.14 -9.19 -4.72
C ILE A 21 20.60 -8.72 -4.67
N VAL A 22 21.21 -8.72 -3.47
CA VAL A 22 22.55 -8.16 -3.24
C VAL A 22 23.64 -8.94 -3.98
N HIS A 23 23.52 -10.27 -4.05
CA HIS A 23 24.47 -11.11 -4.78
C HIS A 23 24.44 -10.86 -6.29
N GLY A 24 23.27 -10.52 -6.84
CA GLY A 24 23.12 -10.16 -8.26
C GLY A 24 23.73 -8.81 -8.63
N LEU A 25 24.22 -8.02 -7.67
CA LEU A 25 24.75 -6.69 -7.89
C LEU A 25 26.29 -6.66 -7.84
N GLY A 26 26.87 -5.90 -8.76
CA GLY A 26 28.28 -5.51 -8.77
C GLY A 26 28.48 -4.17 -8.07
N PHE A 27 28.53 -4.16 -6.74
CA PHE A 27 28.80 -2.94 -5.97
C PHE A 27 30.28 -2.54 -6.02
N ASP A 28 30.52 -1.25 -6.21
CA ASP A 28 31.81 -0.57 -6.02
C ASP A 28 31.58 0.71 -5.16
N PRO A 29 32.22 0.87 -3.99
CA PRO A 29 33.17 -0.06 -3.35
C PRO A 29 32.50 -1.34 -2.81
N PRO A 30 33.25 -2.46 -2.69
CA PRO A 30 32.75 -3.73 -2.16
C PRO A 30 32.13 -3.64 -0.76
N ASP A 31 32.56 -2.67 0.05
CA ASP A 31 32.08 -2.48 1.42
C ASP A 31 30.58 -2.17 1.49
N ARG A 32 30.01 -1.52 0.45
CA ARG A 32 28.56 -1.29 0.35
C ARG A 32 27.77 -2.59 0.25
N LYS A 33 28.35 -3.61 -0.39
CA LYS A 33 27.75 -4.94 -0.47
C LYS A 33 27.67 -5.59 0.92
N ALA A 34 28.72 -5.43 1.73
CA ALA A 34 28.76 -5.97 3.09
C ALA A 34 27.73 -5.30 4.01
N MET A 35 27.48 -3.98 3.85
CA MET A 35 26.43 -3.28 4.61
C MET A 35 25.04 -3.87 4.39
N LEU A 36 24.74 -4.31 3.17
CA LEU A 36 23.43 -4.82 2.79
C LEU A 36 23.18 -6.29 3.16
N LEU A 37 24.21 -7.02 3.60
CA LEU A 37 24.09 -8.44 3.94
C LEU A 37 23.94 -8.62 5.46
N PRO A 38 23.37 -9.76 5.91
CA PRO A 38 23.43 -10.12 7.31
C PRO A 38 24.88 -10.30 7.79
N PRO A 39 25.21 -9.91 9.04
CA PRO A 39 24.30 -9.41 10.08
C PRO A 39 23.96 -7.90 10.00
N GLN A 40 24.63 -7.11 9.16
CA GLN A 40 24.52 -5.64 9.14
C GLN A 40 23.13 -5.15 8.72
N THR A 41 22.51 -5.83 7.76
CA THR A 41 21.13 -5.59 7.38
C THR A 41 20.28 -6.82 7.61
N ARG A 42 19.08 -6.62 8.17
CA ARG A 42 18.03 -7.64 8.26
C ARG A 42 16.76 -7.15 7.61
N ILE A 43 15.94 -8.10 7.18
CA ILE A 43 14.61 -7.83 6.68
C ILE A 43 13.61 -8.67 7.47
N VAL A 44 12.61 -8.00 8.04
CA VAL A 44 11.61 -8.63 8.90
C VAL A 44 10.22 -8.31 8.39
N LYS A 45 9.33 -9.30 8.45
CA LYS A 45 7.90 -9.07 8.21
C LYS A 45 7.27 -8.60 9.51
N SER A 46 6.51 -7.50 9.47
CA SER A 46 5.75 -7.06 10.62
C SER A 46 4.71 -8.11 11.00
N THR A 47 4.47 -8.23 12.31
CA THR A 47 3.40 -9.06 12.88
C THR A 47 2.02 -8.39 12.73
N GLY A 48 1.98 -7.11 12.35
CA GLY A 48 0.75 -6.39 12.00
C GLY A 48 0.31 -6.64 10.57
N ASN A 49 -0.76 -5.97 10.16
CA ASN A 49 -1.27 -6.00 8.78
C ASN A 49 -1.16 -4.62 8.12
N ASP A 50 -0.19 -3.83 8.58
CA ASP A 50 0.28 -2.66 7.87
C ASP A 50 0.76 -3.04 6.47
N TYR A 51 0.56 -2.15 5.50
CA TYR A 51 1.06 -2.33 4.13
C TYR A 51 2.31 -1.49 3.84
N LYS A 52 2.71 -0.62 4.78
CA LYS A 52 3.90 0.24 4.64
C LYS A 52 5.19 -0.54 4.84
N CYS A 53 6.23 -0.08 4.19
CA CYS A 53 7.59 -0.58 4.37
C CYS A 53 8.48 0.61 4.76
N PHE A 54 9.48 0.34 5.59
CA PHE A 54 10.43 1.36 6.02
C PHE A 54 11.69 0.73 6.61
N THR A 55 12.77 1.49 6.60
CA THR A 55 14.07 1.12 7.16
C THR A 55 14.25 1.73 8.54
N MET A 56 14.69 0.92 9.51
CA MET A 56 15.03 1.38 10.85
C MET A 56 16.49 1.08 11.17
N TRP A 57 17.12 1.91 11.99
CA TRP A 57 18.50 1.72 12.45
C TRP A 57 18.54 1.49 13.96
N PHE A 58 19.15 0.38 14.40
CA PHE A 58 19.33 0.06 15.82
C PHE A 58 20.77 -0.40 16.06
N GLY A 59 21.52 0.30 16.93
CA GLY A 59 22.89 -0.10 17.29
C GLY A 59 23.84 -0.25 16.09
N GLY A 60 23.66 0.57 15.05
CA GLY A 60 24.44 0.50 13.80
C GLY A 60 23.98 -0.59 12.81
N GLN A 61 22.94 -1.36 13.14
CA GLN A 61 22.33 -2.36 12.28
C GLN A 61 21.09 -1.79 11.59
N ALA A 62 20.98 -2.00 10.27
CA ALA A 62 19.78 -1.64 9.53
C ALA A 62 18.76 -2.78 9.55
N THR A 63 17.48 -2.45 9.70
CA THR A 63 16.36 -3.39 9.62
C THR A 63 15.31 -2.85 8.68
N VAL A 64 15.12 -3.53 7.54
CA VAL A 64 14.00 -3.28 6.63
C VAL A 64 12.77 -3.97 7.22
N ARG A 65 11.75 -3.19 7.59
CA ARG A 65 10.48 -3.72 8.07
C ARG A 65 9.47 -3.71 6.93
N MET A 66 9.11 -4.90 6.48
CA MET A 66 8.04 -5.10 5.51
C MET A 66 6.70 -5.17 6.23
N GLY A 67 5.72 -4.37 5.84
CA GLY A 67 4.36 -4.47 6.36
C GLY A 67 3.77 -5.86 6.15
N GLY A 68 3.00 -6.36 7.11
CA GLY A 68 2.48 -7.73 7.03
C GLY A 68 1.48 -7.95 5.90
N SER A 69 0.82 -6.90 5.42
CA SER A 69 -0.15 -6.93 4.32
C SER A 69 0.34 -6.31 3.01
N THR A 70 1.59 -5.83 2.93
CA THR A 70 2.13 -5.17 1.72
C THR A 70 1.93 -6.01 0.46
N TYR A 71 2.27 -7.30 0.51
CA TYR A 71 2.10 -8.20 -0.65
C TYR A 71 0.63 -8.45 -1.00
N ASN A 72 -0.26 -8.50 -0.02
CA ASN A 72 -1.69 -8.68 -0.26
C ASN A 72 -2.30 -7.44 -0.92
N ALA A 73 -1.90 -6.25 -0.49
CA ALA A 73 -2.32 -4.99 -1.10
C ALA A 73 -1.82 -4.87 -2.55
N LEU A 74 -0.56 -5.20 -2.80
CA LEU A 74 -0.03 -5.29 -4.17
C LEU A 74 -0.75 -6.34 -5.01
N SER A 75 -1.07 -7.50 -4.44
CA SER A 75 -1.80 -8.56 -5.12
C SER A 75 -3.22 -8.12 -5.47
N ALA A 76 -3.89 -7.39 -4.57
CA ALA A 76 -5.21 -6.82 -4.83
C ALA A 76 -5.17 -5.83 -6.01
N LEU A 77 -4.22 -4.87 -5.97
CA LEU A 77 -4.03 -3.89 -7.03
C LEU A 77 -3.69 -4.52 -8.38
N THR A 78 -2.69 -5.40 -8.42
CA THR A 78 -2.21 -6.03 -9.66
C THR A 78 -3.22 -6.99 -10.28
N ARG A 79 -4.03 -7.68 -9.46
CA ARG A 79 -5.11 -8.54 -9.96
C ARG A 79 -6.30 -7.74 -10.46
N ALA A 80 -6.71 -6.68 -9.76
CA ALA A 80 -7.71 -5.75 -10.27
C ALA A 80 -7.26 -5.15 -11.61
N ALA A 81 -6.02 -4.64 -11.68
CA ALA A 81 -5.42 -4.15 -12.92
C ALA A 81 -5.39 -5.22 -14.02
N ALA A 82 -5.09 -6.48 -13.72
CA ALA A 82 -5.11 -7.55 -14.70
C ALA A 82 -6.51 -7.80 -15.27
N THR A 83 -7.57 -7.73 -14.45
CA THR A 83 -8.96 -7.83 -14.96
C THR A 83 -9.35 -6.67 -15.88
N PHE A 84 -8.65 -5.55 -15.79
CA PHE A 84 -8.88 -4.38 -16.64
C PHE A 84 -7.99 -4.35 -17.88
N PHE A 85 -6.71 -4.71 -17.77
CA PHE A 85 -5.73 -4.59 -18.85
C PHE A 85 -5.48 -5.85 -19.66
N VAL A 86 -5.65 -7.02 -19.07
CA VAL A 86 -5.28 -8.29 -19.67
C VAL A 86 -6.56 -8.99 -20.12
N ALA A 87 -6.59 -9.35 -21.40
CA ALA A 87 -7.70 -10.08 -21.98
C ALA A 87 -7.97 -11.37 -21.17
N ASP A 88 -9.23 -11.65 -20.88
CA ASP A 88 -9.60 -12.88 -20.17
C ASP A 88 -9.53 -14.11 -21.07
N ASP A 89 -9.93 -15.28 -20.55
CA ASP A 89 -9.88 -16.55 -21.29
C ASP A 89 -10.81 -16.56 -22.54
N ARG A 90 -11.67 -15.55 -22.73
CA ARG A 90 -12.48 -15.33 -23.95
C ARG A 90 -11.89 -14.27 -24.88
N GLY A 91 -10.82 -13.60 -24.47
CA GLY A 91 -10.21 -12.50 -25.22
C GLY A 91 -10.82 -11.12 -24.93
N GLU A 92 -11.69 -10.98 -23.92
CA GLU A 92 -12.37 -9.71 -23.62
C GLU A 92 -11.55 -8.80 -22.69
N LYS A 93 -11.60 -7.49 -22.96
CA LYS A 93 -10.96 -6.43 -22.16
C LYS A 93 -11.85 -5.16 -22.14
N PRO A 94 -12.17 -4.59 -20.96
CA PRO A 94 -11.97 -5.17 -19.63
C PRO A 94 -12.73 -6.49 -19.49
N SER A 95 -12.27 -7.38 -18.61
CA SER A 95 -12.96 -8.64 -18.34
C SER A 95 -14.30 -8.41 -17.65
N THR A 96 -15.26 -9.33 -17.80
CA THR A 96 -16.54 -9.28 -17.06
C THR A 96 -16.36 -9.34 -15.54
N SER A 97 -15.21 -9.77 -15.05
CA SER A 97 -14.87 -9.76 -13.62
C SER A 97 -14.42 -8.38 -13.11
N TRP A 98 -14.16 -7.40 -14.00
CA TRP A 98 -13.68 -6.07 -13.60
C TRP A 98 -14.57 -5.37 -12.58
N PRO A 99 -15.92 -5.31 -12.72
CA PRO A 99 -16.75 -4.64 -11.72
C PRO A 99 -16.58 -5.19 -10.30
N ALA A 100 -16.51 -6.53 -10.18
CA ALA A 100 -16.29 -7.18 -8.88
C ALA A 100 -14.86 -6.94 -8.34
N ALA A 101 -13.85 -6.98 -9.21
CA ALA A 101 -12.46 -6.73 -8.83
C ALA A 101 -12.23 -5.27 -8.42
N ARG A 102 -12.88 -4.31 -9.11
CA ARG A 102 -12.89 -2.88 -8.78
C ARG A 102 -13.50 -2.66 -7.40
N ASP A 103 -14.67 -3.24 -7.13
CA ASP A 103 -15.34 -3.08 -5.84
C ASP A 103 -14.53 -3.72 -4.69
N GLN A 104 -13.84 -4.85 -4.95
CA GLN A 104 -12.91 -5.44 -3.97
C GLN A 104 -11.68 -4.57 -3.71
N LEU A 105 -11.11 -3.94 -4.75
CA LEU A 105 -10.01 -2.99 -4.59
C LEU A 105 -10.47 -1.74 -3.82
N ALA A 106 -11.67 -1.25 -4.09
CA ALA A 106 -12.29 -0.15 -3.36
C ALA A 106 -12.44 -0.45 -1.87
N SER A 107 -12.96 -1.65 -1.52
CA SER A 107 -13.02 -2.10 -0.13
C SER A 107 -11.63 -2.21 0.51
N ALA A 108 -10.62 -2.69 -0.23
CA ALA A 108 -9.26 -2.77 0.29
C ALA A 108 -8.67 -1.38 0.60
N ILE A 109 -8.91 -0.38 -0.27
CA ILE A 109 -8.51 1.02 -0.03
C ILE A 109 -9.14 1.52 1.27
N ASP A 110 -10.45 1.34 1.46
CA ASP A 110 -11.14 1.74 2.69
C ASP A 110 -10.55 1.05 3.94
N TRP A 111 -10.28 -0.26 3.88
CA TRP A 111 -9.68 -1.01 4.98
C TRP A 111 -8.31 -0.48 5.39
N CYS A 112 -7.44 -0.25 4.41
CA CYS A 112 -6.10 0.27 4.64
C CYS A 112 -6.10 1.76 5.04
N ALA A 113 -7.16 2.50 4.72
CA ALA A 113 -7.35 3.88 5.18
C ALA A 113 -7.91 3.96 6.61
N SER A 114 -8.66 2.95 7.05
CA SER A 114 -9.30 2.89 8.37
C SER A 114 -8.29 2.76 9.53
N PRO A 115 -8.69 3.05 10.80
CA PRO A 115 -7.88 2.81 11.98
C PRO A 115 -7.73 1.31 12.35
N ALA A 116 -8.26 0.38 11.55
CA ALA A 116 -8.14 -1.04 11.82
C ALA A 116 -6.67 -1.46 11.83
N ARG A 117 -6.22 -2.10 12.91
CA ARG A 117 -4.88 -2.70 12.98
C ARG A 117 -4.70 -3.83 11.96
N THR A 118 -5.80 -4.50 11.62
CA THR A 118 -5.87 -5.63 10.71
C THR A 118 -6.81 -5.35 9.54
N PRO A 119 -6.35 -4.63 8.48
CA PRO A 119 -7.15 -4.46 7.27
C PRO A 119 -7.49 -5.82 6.65
N HIS A 120 -8.75 -5.98 6.27
CA HIS A 120 -9.22 -7.14 5.54
C HIS A 120 -9.13 -6.90 4.03
N ILE A 121 -8.07 -7.43 3.41
CA ILE A 121 -7.81 -7.27 1.98
C ILE A 121 -8.27 -8.52 1.24
N VAL A 122 -9.38 -8.41 0.50
CA VAL A 122 -9.85 -9.48 -0.38
C VAL A 122 -9.12 -9.37 -1.72
N ILE A 123 -8.34 -10.39 -2.07
CA ILE A 123 -7.60 -10.44 -3.33
C ILE A 123 -8.54 -10.85 -4.47
N PRO A 124 -8.65 -10.07 -5.55
CA PRO A 124 -9.53 -10.41 -6.66
C PRO A 124 -9.20 -11.72 -7.35
N LYS A 125 -10.25 -12.46 -7.69
CA LYS A 125 -10.14 -13.66 -8.52
C LYS A 125 -9.93 -13.24 -9.96
N VAL A 126 -8.94 -13.87 -10.60
CA VAL A 126 -8.58 -13.63 -12.00
C VAL A 126 -8.61 -14.94 -12.77
N THR A 127 -8.76 -14.83 -14.10
CA THR A 127 -8.72 -15.99 -14.99
C THR A 127 -7.30 -16.55 -15.15
N LYS A 128 -7.16 -17.70 -15.83
CA LYS A 128 -5.84 -18.35 -15.99
C LYS A 128 -4.88 -17.48 -16.80
N SER A 129 -5.37 -16.88 -17.89
CA SER A 129 -4.62 -15.93 -18.72
C SER A 129 -4.13 -14.71 -17.95
N GLN A 130 -4.90 -14.24 -16.98
CA GLN A 130 -4.58 -13.06 -16.15
C GLN A 130 -3.69 -13.37 -14.94
N HIS A 131 -3.68 -14.62 -14.46
CA HIS A 131 -2.99 -15.00 -13.23
C HIS A 131 -1.47 -14.80 -13.30
N VAL A 132 -0.83 -15.26 -14.37
CA VAL A 132 0.63 -15.16 -14.56
C VAL A 132 1.10 -13.70 -14.58
N PRO A 133 0.55 -12.81 -15.43
CA PRO A 133 1.00 -11.41 -15.44
C PRO A 133 0.71 -10.70 -14.11
N ALA A 134 -0.47 -10.90 -13.51
CA ALA A 134 -0.79 -10.29 -12.21
C ALA A 134 0.22 -10.67 -11.12
N THR A 135 0.54 -11.97 -11.05
CA THR A 135 1.48 -12.52 -10.08
C THR A 135 2.91 -12.02 -10.32
N ALA A 136 3.34 -11.93 -11.58
CA ALA A 136 4.65 -11.38 -11.92
C ALA A 136 4.76 -9.91 -11.52
N PHE A 137 3.75 -9.08 -11.83
CA PHE A 137 3.74 -7.68 -11.42
C PHE A 137 3.75 -7.51 -9.90
N ALA A 138 2.98 -8.31 -9.15
CA ALA A 138 2.98 -8.25 -7.68
C ALA A 138 4.36 -8.56 -7.10
N GLN A 139 5.03 -9.61 -7.60
CA GLN A 139 6.36 -10.01 -7.14
C GLN A 139 7.43 -8.97 -7.47
N TYR A 140 7.44 -8.45 -8.71
CA TYR A 140 8.42 -7.45 -9.10
C TYR A 140 8.15 -6.10 -8.41
N ALA A 141 6.89 -5.73 -8.14
CA ALA A 141 6.58 -4.54 -7.36
C ALA A 141 7.05 -4.70 -5.90
N TYR A 142 6.77 -5.85 -5.28
CA TYR A 142 7.23 -6.14 -3.92
C TYR A 142 8.76 -6.17 -3.81
N ARG A 143 9.42 -6.71 -4.84
CA ARG A 143 10.88 -6.70 -4.97
C ARG A 143 11.43 -5.29 -5.09
N PHE A 144 10.80 -4.42 -5.88
CA PHE A 144 11.19 -3.01 -5.99
C PHE A 144 11.12 -2.31 -4.63
N ILE A 145 10.09 -2.57 -3.82
CA ILE A 145 10.00 -2.01 -2.45
C ILE A 145 11.22 -2.42 -1.62
N ILE A 146 11.60 -3.70 -1.64
CA ILE A 146 12.81 -4.15 -0.93
C ILE A 146 14.05 -3.40 -1.46
N CYS A 147 14.19 -3.25 -2.77
CA CYS A 147 15.31 -2.51 -3.35
C CYS A 147 15.30 -1.02 -2.95
N HIS A 148 14.14 -0.37 -2.91
CA HIS A 148 13.99 1.02 -2.45
C HIS A 148 14.46 1.17 -0.99
N GLU A 149 14.05 0.25 -0.10
CA GLU A 149 14.51 0.26 1.30
C GLU A 149 16.01 -0.02 1.43
N LEU A 150 16.55 -0.96 0.65
CA LEU A 150 18.00 -1.18 0.60
C LEU A 150 18.75 0.05 0.08
N ALA A 151 18.15 0.85 -0.80
CA ALA A 151 18.76 2.06 -1.31
C ALA A 151 18.94 3.11 -0.20
N HIS A 152 17.94 3.28 0.68
CA HIS A 152 18.10 4.12 1.86
C HIS A 152 19.30 3.70 2.72
N ILE A 153 19.57 2.40 2.82
CA ILE A 153 20.73 1.88 3.58
C ILE A 153 22.05 2.22 2.88
N VAL A 154 22.17 1.96 1.56
CA VAL A 154 23.40 2.22 0.80
C VAL A 154 23.73 3.72 0.73
N LEU A 155 22.70 4.54 0.60
CA LEU A 155 22.83 5.99 0.52
C LEU A 155 22.91 6.65 1.90
N GLU A 156 22.88 5.85 2.97
CA GLU A 156 22.93 6.30 4.36
C GLU A 156 21.84 7.34 4.70
N HIS A 157 20.66 7.21 4.08
CA HIS A 157 19.50 8.01 4.41
C HIS A 157 19.04 7.65 5.83
N ARG A 158 19.05 8.64 6.73
CA ARG A 158 18.62 8.49 8.12
C ARG A 158 17.38 9.33 8.38
N ASP A 159 16.41 8.71 9.05
CA ASP A 159 15.17 9.35 9.52
C ASP A 159 15.38 10.40 10.62
N GLU A 160 16.62 10.74 10.98
CA GLU A 160 16.95 11.77 11.97
C GLU A 160 16.37 13.16 11.59
N LEU A 161 16.04 13.38 10.32
CA LEU A 161 15.35 14.58 9.83
C LEU A 161 13.85 14.63 10.20
N LYS A 162 13.20 13.51 10.55
CA LYS A 162 11.72 13.42 10.70
C LYS A 162 11.21 13.60 12.13
N LYS A 163 12.05 13.43 13.16
CA LYS A 163 11.59 13.36 14.57
C LYS A 163 11.42 14.70 15.28
N ASP A 164 12.12 15.74 14.83
CA ASP A 164 12.11 17.07 15.46
C ASP A 164 11.86 18.22 14.46
N SER A 165 11.52 17.92 13.19
CA SER A 165 11.27 18.98 12.22
C SER A 165 9.91 19.63 12.49
N ASP A 166 9.92 20.92 12.84
CA ASP A 166 8.72 21.73 12.71
C ASP A 166 8.20 21.58 11.27
N ALA A 167 6.93 21.20 11.12
CA ALA A 167 6.28 20.99 9.80
C ALA A 167 6.29 22.25 8.90
N GLU A 168 6.79 23.38 9.41
CA GLU A 168 7.00 24.63 8.68
C GLU A 168 8.41 24.75 8.07
N ASP A 169 9.36 23.87 8.43
CA ASP A 169 10.69 23.83 7.84
C ASP A 169 10.68 23.15 6.47
N THR A 170 10.37 23.95 5.46
CA THR A 170 10.40 23.54 4.05
C THR A 170 11.74 22.98 3.58
N SER A 171 12.86 23.28 4.26
CA SER A 171 14.17 22.76 3.88
C SER A 171 14.32 21.29 4.25
N THR A 172 13.87 20.92 5.46
CA THR A 172 13.84 19.53 5.93
C THR A 172 12.88 18.67 5.11
N LEU A 173 11.71 19.21 4.75
CA LEU A 173 10.75 18.53 3.85
C LEU A 173 11.38 18.23 2.48
N ARG A 174 12.05 19.22 1.86
CA ARG A 174 12.71 19.03 0.56
C ARG A 174 13.86 18.03 0.63
N ALA A 175 14.64 18.04 1.71
CA ALA A 175 15.71 17.06 1.91
C ALA A 175 15.14 15.63 2.02
N SER A 176 14.04 15.44 2.76
CA SER A 176 13.34 14.15 2.83
C SER A 176 12.84 13.71 1.44
N GLN A 177 12.20 14.60 0.70
CA GLN A 177 11.74 14.29 -0.66
C GLN A 177 12.90 13.89 -1.59
N GLN A 178 14.02 14.59 -1.50
CA GLN A 178 15.21 14.28 -2.29
C GLN A 178 15.76 12.88 -1.96
N GLN A 179 15.81 12.51 -0.68
CA GLN A 179 16.22 11.17 -0.25
C GLN A 179 15.32 10.07 -0.83
N GLU A 180 14.01 10.28 -0.87
CA GLU A 180 13.05 9.34 -1.48
C GLU A 180 13.25 9.19 -2.99
N LEU A 181 13.57 10.28 -3.70
CA LEU A 181 13.86 10.24 -5.15
C LEU A 181 15.18 9.53 -5.45
N GLU A 182 16.21 9.78 -4.64
CA GLU A 182 17.50 9.08 -4.75
C GLU A 182 17.36 7.59 -4.43
N ALA A 183 16.53 7.25 -3.44
CA ALA A 183 16.20 5.87 -3.10
C ALA A 183 15.39 5.18 -4.21
N ASP A 184 14.44 5.88 -4.84
CA ASP A 184 13.75 5.37 -6.03
C ASP A 184 14.73 5.09 -7.17
N GLU A 185 15.67 6.01 -7.43
CA GLU A 185 16.65 5.85 -8.50
C GLU A 185 17.60 4.68 -8.28
N PHE A 186 18.22 4.65 -7.12
CA PHE A 186 19.17 3.61 -6.79
C PHE A 186 18.46 2.26 -6.61
N GLY A 187 17.28 2.26 -5.98
CA GLY A 187 16.41 1.10 -5.83
C GLY A 187 15.94 0.53 -7.18
N PHE A 188 15.63 1.38 -8.16
CA PHE A 188 15.20 0.93 -9.49
C PHE A 188 16.32 0.26 -10.26
N ARG A 189 17.53 0.83 -10.23
CA ARG A 189 18.72 0.19 -10.81
C ARG A 189 18.99 -1.15 -10.18
N MET A 190 19.06 -1.21 -8.85
CA MET A 190 19.23 -2.47 -8.13
C MET A 190 18.14 -3.47 -8.54
N HIS A 191 16.90 -2.99 -8.66
CA HIS A 191 15.77 -3.82 -9.03
C HIS A 191 15.92 -4.49 -10.39
N VAL A 192 16.27 -3.69 -11.40
CA VAL A 192 16.43 -4.13 -12.79
C VAL A 192 17.67 -5.00 -12.95
N GLU A 193 18.82 -4.58 -12.41
CA GLU A 193 20.11 -5.25 -12.61
C GLU A 193 20.16 -6.64 -11.98
N SER A 194 19.59 -6.80 -10.78
CA SER A 194 19.59 -8.08 -10.06
C SER A 194 18.34 -8.95 -10.35
N ARG A 195 17.60 -8.65 -11.42
CA ARG A 195 16.37 -9.37 -11.78
C ARG A 195 16.63 -10.88 -11.95
N PRO A 196 15.77 -11.75 -11.39
CA PRO A 196 15.98 -13.20 -11.43
C PRO A 196 15.76 -13.80 -12.83
N GLN A 197 14.93 -13.16 -13.66
CA GLN A 197 14.54 -13.63 -14.97
C GLN A 197 14.87 -12.54 -15.99
N PRO A 198 15.97 -12.66 -16.75
CA PRO A 198 16.40 -11.65 -17.71
C PRO A 198 15.33 -11.27 -18.75
N GLU A 199 14.51 -12.24 -19.16
CA GLU A 199 13.42 -12.13 -20.12
C GLU A 199 12.24 -11.29 -19.62
N MET A 200 12.10 -11.10 -18.30
CA MET A 200 11.01 -10.34 -17.68
C MET A 200 11.34 -8.85 -17.55
N LEU A 201 12.24 -8.30 -18.38
CA LEU A 201 12.69 -6.92 -18.31
C LEU A 201 11.51 -5.92 -18.36
N VAL A 202 10.53 -6.12 -19.24
CA VAL A 202 9.38 -5.21 -19.36
C VAL A 202 8.57 -5.17 -18.07
N THR A 203 8.32 -6.34 -17.45
CA THR A 203 7.64 -6.42 -16.15
C THR A 203 8.47 -5.76 -15.05
N ALA A 204 9.78 -5.99 -15.04
CA ALA A 204 10.68 -5.37 -14.06
C ALA A 204 10.70 -3.84 -14.16
N LEU A 205 10.70 -3.29 -15.38
CA LEU A 205 10.67 -1.84 -15.60
C LEU A 205 9.33 -1.22 -15.20
N ALA A 206 8.21 -1.92 -15.47
CA ALA A 206 6.87 -1.37 -15.24
C ALA A 206 6.35 -1.61 -13.81
N SER A 207 6.84 -2.61 -13.08
CA SER A 207 6.35 -2.95 -11.74
C SER A 207 6.51 -1.85 -10.67
N PRO A 208 7.55 -0.99 -10.68
CA PRO A 208 7.66 0.09 -9.69
C PRO A 208 6.52 1.09 -9.78
N ILE A 209 5.92 1.27 -10.96
CA ILE A 209 4.73 2.12 -11.13
C ILE A 209 3.57 1.61 -10.26
N TYR A 210 3.41 0.28 -10.11
CA TYR A 210 2.40 -0.29 -9.22
C TYR A 210 2.66 0.01 -7.75
N PHE A 211 3.93 0.08 -7.33
CA PHE A 211 4.26 0.52 -5.97
C PHE A 211 3.92 1.99 -5.75
N VAL A 212 4.24 2.88 -6.70
CA VAL A 212 3.87 4.29 -6.57
C VAL A 212 2.36 4.46 -6.52
N TYR A 213 1.60 3.67 -7.29
CA TYR A 213 0.14 3.65 -7.20
C TYR A 213 -0.39 2.99 -5.93
N LEU A 214 0.32 2.03 -5.33
CA LEU A 214 0.00 1.54 -3.99
C LEU A 214 0.10 2.69 -2.98
N LEU A 215 1.19 3.46 -3.00
CA LEU A 215 1.31 4.62 -2.10
C LEU A 215 0.21 5.65 -2.37
N ARG A 216 -0.03 6.03 -3.63
CA ARG A 216 -1.11 6.97 -3.97
C ARG A 216 -2.49 6.48 -3.54
N ALA A 217 -2.87 5.27 -3.94
CA ALA A 217 -4.22 4.76 -3.71
C ALA A 217 -4.52 4.50 -2.23
N PHE A 218 -3.49 4.27 -1.41
CA PHE A 218 -3.66 3.88 -0.02
C PHE A 218 -3.20 4.94 1.00
N ASP A 219 -2.36 5.92 0.61
CA ASP A 219 -1.97 7.08 1.43
C ASP A 219 -2.70 8.37 1.00
N ASP A 220 -2.66 8.77 -0.27
CA ASP A 220 -3.29 10.05 -0.69
C ASP A 220 -4.82 10.01 -0.52
N TYR A 221 -5.42 8.89 -0.92
CA TYR A 221 -6.87 8.68 -0.76
C TYR A 221 -7.29 8.43 0.68
N ARG A 222 -6.38 8.02 1.55
CA ARG A 222 -6.69 7.85 2.97
C ARG A 222 -7.09 9.18 3.62
N LEU A 223 -6.42 10.29 3.26
CA LEU A 223 -6.82 11.62 3.70
C LEU A 223 -8.24 11.96 3.26
N ALA A 224 -8.53 11.76 1.97
CA ALA A 224 -9.85 12.04 1.41
C ALA A 224 -10.94 11.15 2.02
N ALA A 225 -10.64 9.87 2.26
CA ALA A 225 -11.58 8.91 2.80
C ALA A 225 -11.95 9.22 4.25
N LEU A 226 -11.03 9.78 5.03
CA LEU A 226 -11.22 10.09 6.43
C LEU A 226 -11.60 11.56 6.70
N ALA A 227 -11.78 12.38 5.65
CA ALA A 227 -11.96 13.83 5.78
C ALA A 227 -13.13 14.24 6.70
N ASN A 228 -14.17 13.41 6.82
CA ASN A 228 -15.31 13.65 7.70
C ASN A 228 -15.08 13.18 9.16
N LEU A 229 -14.08 12.33 9.38
CA LEU A 229 -13.81 11.68 10.67
C LEU A 229 -12.69 12.36 11.46
N VAL A 230 -11.87 13.18 10.81
CA VAL A 230 -10.67 13.80 11.39
C VAL A 230 -10.60 15.29 11.06
N ASP A 231 -9.96 16.07 11.92
CA ASP A 231 -9.66 17.47 11.60
C ASP A 231 -8.45 17.48 10.64
N TYR A 232 -8.73 17.59 9.34
CA TYR A 232 -7.70 17.64 8.31
C TYR A 232 -6.73 18.82 8.48
N LYS A 233 -7.08 19.86 9.25
CA LYS A 233 -6.15 20.96 9.58
C LYS A 233 -5.18 20.59 10.68
N ALA A 234 -5.60 19.69 11.58
CA ALA A 234 -4.74 19.10 12.61
C ALA A 234 -3.91 17.94 12.06
N TRP A 235 -4.35 17.33 10.96
CA TRP A 235 -3.51 16.47 10.13
C TRP A 235 -2.48 17.36 9.44
N LYS A 236 -1.36 17.61 10.13
CA LYS A 236 -0.18 18.16 9.47
C LYS A 236 0.13 17.22 8.33
N ILE A 237 -0.13 17.65 7.09
CA ILE A 237 0.26 16.85 5.95
C ILE A 237 1.77 16.93 5.91
N GLU A 238 2.40 15.97 6.56
CA GLU A 238 3.81 15.69 6.40
C GLU A 238 3.98 15.18 4.97
N TYR A 239 4.06 16.12 4.02
CA TYR A 239 4.52 15.86 2.65
C TYR A 239 6.03 15.59 2.66
N ASN A 240 6.45 14.63 3.50
CA ASN A 240 7.82 14.13 3.59
C ASN A 240 8.18 13.27 2.36
N TYR A 241 7.16 12.84 1.62
CA TYR A 241 7.27 12.04 0.40
C TYR A 241 7.06 12.92 -0.84
N PRO A 242 7.82 12.68 -1.92
CA PRO A 242 7.64 13.40 -3.17
C PRO A 242 6.25 13.15 -3.75
N PRO A 243 5.66 14.12 -4.47
CA PRO A 243 4.45 13.90 -5.25
C PRO A 243 4.58 12.67 -6.15
N TYR A 244 3.57 11.81 -6.18
CA TYR A 244 3.63 10.53 -6.89
C TYR A 244 4.00 10.69 -8.38
N LEU A 245 3.53 11.75 -9.06
CA LEU A 245 3.87 12.03 -10.46
C LEU A 245 5.36 12.28 -10.66
N GLN A 246 6.01 12.96 -9.72
CA GLN A 246 7.45 13.19 -9.78
C GLN A 246 8.22 11.87 -9.73
N ARG A 247 7.81 10.96 -8.83
CA ARG A 247 8.39 9.61 -8.73
C ARG A 247 8.19 8.82 -10.02
N ILE A 248 6.97 8.83 -10.58
CA ILE A 248 6.66 8.13 -11.85
C ILE A 248 7.52 8.65 -12.99
N PHE A 249 7.62 9.97 -13.17
CA PHE A 249 8.43 10.55 -14.24
C PHE A 249 9.93 10.29 -14.05
N GLY A 250 10.43 10.29 -12.80
CA GLY A 250 11.79 9.86 -12.50
C GLY A 250 12.07 8.42 -12.93
N LEU A 251 11.18 7.49 -12.56
CA LEU A 251 11.27 6.08 -12.95
C LEU A 251 11.18 5.88 -14.47
N MET A 252 10.34 6.67 -15.16
CA MET A 252 10.24 6.65 -16.62
C MET A 252 11.51 7.15 -17.30
N GLY A 253 12.12 8.22 -16.79
CA GLY A 253 13.41 8.71 -17.29
C GLY A 253 14.50 7.66 -17.15
N GLN A 254 14.58 7.02 -16.00
CA GLN A 254 15.55 5.95 -15.77
C GLN A 254 15.30 4.72 -16.66
N ALA A 255 14.04 4.35 -16.89
CA ALA A 255 13.72 3.26 -17.81
C ALA A 255 14.10 3.61 -19.26
N GLN A 256 13.98 4.88 -19.64
CA GLN A 256 14.46 5.38 -20.93
C GLN A 256 15.97 5.19 -21.05
N ASP A 257 16.73 5.54 -20.02
CA ASP A 257 18.19 5.44 -20.04
C ASP A 257 18.66 3.99 -20.07
N MET A 258 17.95 3.09 -19.38
CA MET A 258 18.30 1.66 -19.32
C MET A 258 17.89 0.85 -20.56
N ALA A 259 16.73 1.16 -21.15
CA ALA A 259 16.08 0.30 -22.15
C ALA A 259 15.55 1.05 -23.39
N GLY A 260 15.85 2.34 -23.50
CA GLY A 260 15.48 3.20 -24.63
C GLY A 260 14.05 3.77 -24.57
N ALA A 261 13.74 4.66 -25.53
CA ALA A 261 12.49 5.40 -25.58
C ALA A 261 11.21 4.52 -25.62
N ASN A 262 11.29 3.33 -26.21
CA ASN A 262 10.16 2.40 -26.24
C ASN A 262 9.76 1.89 -24.84
N ALA A 263 10.73 1.71 -23.94
CA ALA A 263 10.47 1.33 -22.57
C ALA A 263 9.72 2.44 -21.82
N ALA A 264 10.19 3.68 -21.93
CA ALA A 264 9.52 4.84 -21.33
C ALA A 264 8.08 5.01 -21.82
N LYS A 265 7.85 4.84 -23.13
CA LYS A 265 6.49 4.84 -23.71
C LYS A 265 5.61 3.72 -23.15
N GLY A 266 6.16 2.52 -22.99
CA GLY A 266 5.45 1.40 -22.36
C GLY A 266 5.06 1.68 -20.91
N LEU A 267 5.96 2.28 -20.13
CA LEU A 267 5.69 2.70 -18.76
C LEU A 267 4.64 3.81 -18.69
N GLN A 268 4.66 4.76 -19.63
CA GLN A 268 3.62 5.77 -19.74
C GLN A 268 2.24 5.14 -19.92
N MET A 269 2.11 4.16 -20.81
CA MET A 269 0.84 3.44 -21.02
C MET A 269 0.38 2.69 -19.75
N VAL A 270 1.32 2.12 -19.00
CA VAL A 270 1.03 1.48 -17.70
C VAL A 270 0.56 2.52 -16.68
N HIS A 271 1.21 3.68 -16.62
CA HIS A 271 0.81 4.79 -15.75
C HIS A 271 -0.60 5.30 -16.07
N GLU A 272 -0.89 5.59 -17.34
CA GLU A 272 -2.19 6.08 -17.80
C GLU A 272 -3.29 5.07 -17.49
N GLY A 273 -3.03 3.80 -17.80
CA GLY A 273 -3.94 2.72 -17.45
C GLY A 273 -4.19 2.67 -15.95
N LEU A 274 -3.12 2.57 -15.13
CA LEU A 274 -3.29 2.48 -13.68
C LEU A 274 -3.99 3.70 -13.09
N SER A 275 -3.83 4.89 -13.68
CA SER A 275 -4.59 6.07 -13.27
C SER A 275 -6.09 5.86 -13.44
N GLU A 276 -6.52 5.23 -14.53
CA GLU A 276 -7.92 4.90 -14.78
C GLU A 276 -8.43 3.82 -13.81
N VAL A 277 -7.69 2.74 -13.60
CA VAL A 277 -8.05 1.66 -12.66
C VAL A 277 -8.21 2.19 -11.24
N VAL A 278 -7.24 2.98 -10.77
CA VAL A 278 -7.26 3.55 -9.42
C VAL A 278 -8.31 4.65 -9.29
N GLY A 279 -8.55 5.45 -10.34
CA GLY A 279 -9.64 6.42 -10.38
C GLY A 279 -11.02 5.76 -10.27
N GLN A 280 -11.30 4.73 -11.07
CA GLN A 280 -12.56 3.99 -10.99
C GLN A 280 -12.73 3.25 -9.65
N ALA A 281 -11.65 2.73 -9.06
CA ALA A 281 -11.69 2.13 -7.73
C ALA A 281 -11.97 3.16 -6.63
N TRP A 282 -11.43 4.38 -6.77
CA TRP A 282 -11.73 5.49 -5.85
C TRP A 282 -13.20 5.92 -5.93
N GLU A 283 -13.74 6.13 -7.14
CA GLU A 283 -15.16 6.45 -7.32
C GLU A 283 -16.06 5.33 -6.74
N ALA A 284 -15.68 4.07 -6.92
CA ALA A 284 -16.37 2.95 -6.32
C ALA A 284 -16.28 2.96 -4.78
N SER A 285 -15.12 3.32 -4.22
CA SER A 285 -14.93 3.47 -2.76
C SER A 285 -15.81 4.58 -2.21
N GLU A 286 -15.85 5.76 -2.83
CA GLU A 286 -16.74 6.86 -2.43
C GLU A 286 -18.21 6.43 -2.42
N ARG A 287 -18.67 5.80 -3.51
CA ARG A 287 -20.03 5.29 -3.61
C ARG A 287 -20.33 4.24 -2.53
N LEU A 288 -19.45 3.26 -2.35
CA LEU A 288 -19.61 2.21 -1.35
C LEU A 288 -19.64 2.77 0.08
N ARG A 289 -18.79 3.77 0.39
CA ARG A 289 -18.82 4.46 1.70
C ARG A 289 -20.18 5.07 1.97
N THR A 290 -20.72 5.85 1.03
CA THR A 290 -22.04 6.48 1.18
C THR A 290 -23.15 5.44 1.34
N GLU A 291 -23.21 4.45 0.46
CA GLU A 291 -24.21 3.37 0.54
C GLU A 291 -24.14 2.62 1.88
N VAL A 292 -22.92 2.31 2.34
CA VAL A 292 -22.68 1.58 3.59
C VAL A 292 -23.00 2.45 4.80
N ALA A 293 -22.69 3.74 4.80
CA ALA A 293 -23.01 4.64 5.90
C ALA A 293 -24.54 4.78 6.10
N GLU A 294 -25.30 4.92 5.01
CA GLU A 294 -26.75 4.93 5.04
C GLU A 294 -27.33 3.62 5.58
N GLN A 295 -26.89 2.48 5.04
CA GLN A 295 -27.33 1.15 5.48
C GLN A 295 -26.97 0.90 6.94
N THR A 296 -25.75 1.26 7.35
CA THR A 296 -25.29 1.09 8.73
C THR A 296 -26.15 1.90 9.69
N THR A 297 -26.50 3.13 9.33
CA THR A 297 -27.39 3.99 10.13
C THR A 297 -28.75 3.31 10.39
N HIS A 298 -29.32 2.66 9.37
CA HIS A 298 -30.56 1.89 9.53
C HIS A 298 -30.38 0.64 10.41
N VAL A 299 -29.29 -0.10 10.21
CA VAL A 299 -28.97 -1.32 10.97
C VAL A 299 -28.82 -1.02 12.45
N ILE A 300 -28.00 -0.02 12.81
CA ILE A 300 -27.72 0.31 14.21
C ILE A 300 -28.92 0.94 14.92
N ALA A 301 -29.77 1.67 14.19
CA ALA A 301 -31.02 2.23 14.73
C ALA A 301 -32.01 1.15 15.19
N SER A 302 -31.97 -0.05 14.60
CA SER A 302 -32.84 -1.16 14.99
C SER A 302 -32.52 -1.71 16.38
N ARG A 303 -31.26 -1.61 16.83
CA ARG A 303 -30.72 -2.21 18.07
C ARG A 303 -31.03 -3.70 18.24
N LYS A 304 -31.23 -4.42 17.15
CA LYS A 304 -31.52 -5.87 17.14
C LYS A 304 -30.22 -6.66 17.00
N ARG A 305 -30.03 -7.68 17.83
CA ARG A 305 -28.82 -8.54 17.79
C ARG A 305 -28.73 -9.31 16.47
N GLU A 306 -29.87 -9.64 15.87
CA GLU A 306 -29.98 -10.33 14.60
C GLU A 306 -29.38 -9.52 13.44
N ALA A 307 -29.30 -8.19 13.58
CA ALA A 307 -28.70 -7.29 12.59
C ALA A 307 -27.16 -7.29 12.62
N ALA A 308 -26.53 -8.01 13.56
CA ALA A 308 -25.07 -8.07 13.69
C ALA A 308 -24.37 -8.68 12.47
N ASN A 309 -25.01 -9.63 11.80
CA ASN A 309 -24.48 -10.22 10.56
C ASN A 309 -24.53 -9.23 9.40
N GLU A 310 -25.56 -8.39 9.35
CA GLU A 310 -25.67 -7.33 8.35
C GLU A 310 -24.58 -6.28 8.55
N LEU A 311 -24.37 -5.83 9.80
CA LEU A 311 -23.27 -4.93 10.13
C LEU A 311 -21.90 -5.51 9.76
N ARG A 312 -21.68 -6.82 9.97
CA ARG A 312 -20.44 -7.49 9.56
C ARG A 312 -20.24 -7.44 8.05
N SER A 313 -21.30 -7.68 7.27
CA SER A 313 -21.24 -7.59 5.80
C SER A 313 -20.99 -6.16 5.32
N LEU A 314 -21.57 -5.16 5.99
CA LEU A 314 -21.33 -3.75 5.72
C LEU A 314 -19.87 -3.36 6.03
N LEU A 315 -19.34 -3.83 7.16
CA LEU A 315 -17.95 -3.63 7.56
C LEU A 315 -16.96 -4.21 6.53
N GLU A 316 -17.26 -5.40 5.98
CA GLU A 316 -16.43 -6.00 4.93
C GLU A 316 -16.40 -5.16 3.64
N ARG A 317 -17.50 -4.48 3.32
CA ARG A 317 -17.62 -3.63 2.12
C ARG A 317 -16.97 -2.26 2.29
N SER A 318 -17.20 -1.60 3.42
CA SER A 318 -16.63 -0.28 3.72
C SER A 318 -16.51 -0.06 5.24
N PRO A 319 -15.33 -0.26 5.82
CA PRO A 319 -15.10 0.06 7.22
C PRO A 319 -15.25 1.55 7.54
N ILE A 320 -14.91 2.42 6.60
CA ILE A 320 -15.02 3.87 6.79
C ILE A 320 -16.50 4.29 6.77
N GLY A 321 -17.32 3.78 5.85
CA GLY A 321 -18.76 4.06 5.86
C GLY A 321 -19.43 3.60 7.17
N VAL A 322 -19.00 2.46 7.73
CA VAL A 322 -19.43 2.04 9.08
C VAL A 322 -19.00 3.04 10.15
N LEU A 323 -17.73 3.50 10.13
CA LEU A 323 -17.24 4.50 11.07
C LEU A 323 -17.98 5.84 10.98
N GLU A 324 -18.29 6.32 9.77
CA GLU A 324 -19.05 7.55 9.56
C GLU A 324 -20.45 7.45 10.17
N ALA A 325 -21.16 6.34 9.95
CA ALA A 325 -22.47 6.11 10.57
C ALA A 325 -22.39 6.05 12.11
N LEU A 326 -21.35 5.40 12.65
CA LEU A 326 -21.13 5.33 14.10
C LEU A 326 -20.74 6.68 14.70
N ASP A 327 -19.99 7.54 14.00
CA ASP A 327 -19.63 8.86 14.51
C ASP A 327 -20.87 9.76 14.65
N VAL A 328 -21.81 9.66 13.70
CA VAL A 328 -23.11 10.34 13.78
C VAL A 328 -23.94 9.80 14.96
N ASP A 329 -23.96 8.47 15.19
CA ASP A 329 -24.66 7.87 16.33
C ASP A 329 -23.93 8.02 17.68
N ARG A 330 -22.64 8.39 17.69
CA ARG A 330 -21.87 8.67 18.92
C ARG A 330 -22.54 9.74 19.74
N GLN A 331 -23.10 10.73 19.07
CA GLN A 331 -23.89 11.79 19.68
C GLN A 331 -25.19 11.28 20.31
N ARG A 332 -25.54 10.00 20.13
CA ARG A 332 -26.83 9.41 20.50
C ARG A 332 -26.75 8.21 21.45
N SER A 333 -25.90 7.18 21.28
CA SER A 333 -25.99 6.01 22.20
C SER A 333 -25.01 4.83 22.17
N TRP A 334 -24.15 4.60 21.18
CA TRP A 334 -23.41 3.31 21.11
C TRP A 334 -22.41 3.06 22.26
N GLU A 335 -22.08 4.07 23.06
CA GLU A 335 -21.25 3.94 24.27
C GLU A 335 -21.99 3.27 25.46
N THR A 336 -23.28 2.95 25.32
CA THR A 336 -24.08 2.32 26.39
C THR A 336 -23.72 0.85 26.61
N HIS A 337 -23.70 0.42 27.89
CA HIS A 337 -23.51 -0.98 28.27
C HIS A 337 -24.60 -1.87 27.63
N GLY A 338 -24.19 -2.92 26.93
CA GLY A 338 -25.11 -3.85 26.26
C GLY A 338 -25.46 -3.52 24.81
N TRP A 339 -24.72 -2.63 24.15
CA TRP A 339 -24.89 -2.39 22.71
C TRP A 339 -24.62 -3.70 21.91
N PRO A 340 -25.59 -4.22 21.15
CA PRO A 340 -25.56 -5.59 20.63
C PRO A 340 -24.54 -5.82 19.52
N PHE A 341 -23.89 -4.76 19.05
CA PHE A 341 -22.94 -4.76 17.94
C PHE A 341 -21.48 -4.67 18.37
N ALA A 342 -21.20 -4.53 19.68
CA ALA A 342 -19.83 -4.35 20.19
C ALA A 342 -18.88 -5.50 19.80
N GLU A 343 -19.40 -6.73 19.69
CA GLU A 343 -18.64 -7.93 19.28
C GLU A 343 -18.34 -7.99 17.77
N VAL A 344 -18.96 -7.13 16.96
CA VAL A 344 -18.77 -7.10 15.50
C VAL A 344 -17.65 -6.16 15.10
N LEU A 345 -17.50 -5.04 15.82
CA LEU A 345 -16.55 -3.99 15.45
C LEU A 345 -15.11 -4.36 15.84
N PRO A 346 -14.11 -3.95 15.03
CA PRO A 346 -12.73 -3.93 15.48
C PRO A 346 -12.60 -3.09 16.76
N PRO A 347 -11.82 -3.52 17.76
CA PRO A 347 -11.64 -2.78 19.01
C PRO A 347 -11.05 -1.37 18.79
N GLU A 348 -10.32 -1.18 17.69
CA GLU A 348 -9.77 0.11 17.29
C GLU A 348 -10.86 1.13 16.95
N PHE A 349 -12.04 0.71 16.47
CA PHE A 349 -13.08 1.63 16.01
C PHE A 349 -13.71 2.41 17.16
N PRO A 350 -14.21 1.77 18.24
CA PRO A 350 -14.66 2.50 19.42
C PRO A 350 -13.56 3.36 20.05
N ASN A 351 -12.32 2.90 20.08
CA ASN A 351 -11.21 3.67 20.65
C ASN A 351 -10.93 4.93 19.83
N PHE A 352 -10.88 4.78 18.50
CA PHE A 352 -10.73 5.89 17.56
C PHE A 352 -11.88 6.89 17.68
N LEU A 353 -13.12 6.39 17.74
CA LEU A 353 -14.28 7.26 17.84
C LEU A 353 -14.37 7.97 19.19
N ARG A 354 -13.76 7.50 20.28
CA ARG A 354 -13.73 8.23 21.57
C ARG A 354 -12.85 9.48 21.56
N LEU A 355 -11.84 9.50 20.71
CA LEU A 355 -10.98 10.67 20.50
C LEU A 355 -11.77 11.80 19.83
N ASP A 356 -11.35 13.04 20.05
CA ASP A 356 -11.84 14.16 19.24
C ASP A 356 -11.24 14.13 17.83
N GLN A 357 -11.75 14.95 16.90
CA GLN A 357 -11.30 14.96 15.51
C GLN A 357 -9.82 15.32 15.34
N ALA A 358 -9.24 16.15 16.22
CA ALA A 358 -7.83 16.53 16.15
C ALA A 358 -6.93 15.42 16.71
N GLU A 359 -7.34 14.75 17.78
CA GLU A 359 -6.68 13.57 18.32
C GLU A 359 -6.70 12.38 17.35
N ARG A 360 -7.84 12.17 16.66
CA ARG A 360 -7.95 11.18 15.58
C ARG A 360 -6.95 11.45 14.47
N ALA A 361 -6.79 12.72 14.05
CA ALA A 361 -5.80 13.11 13.05
C ALA A 361 -4.37 12.76 13.49
N ARG A 362 -4.02 13.05 14.76
CA ARG A 362 -2.69 12.73 15.33
C ARG A 362 -2.42 11.24 15.48
N LEU A 363 -3.46 10.43 15.70
CA LEU A 363 -3.34 8.97 15.79
C LEU A 363 -3.05 8.32 14.43
N LEU A 364 -3.49 8.96 13.35
CA LEU A 364 -3.38 8.42 11.99
C LEU A 364 -2.19 8.95 11.19
N ALA A 365 -1.67 10.12 11.56
CA ALA A 365 -0.36 10.63 11.16
C ALA A 365 0.74 9.72 11.72
#